data_AF-A0A3M1N1A0-F1
#
_entry.id   AF-A0A3M1N1A0-F1
#
_cell.length_a   1.000
_cell.length_b   1.000
_cell.length_c   1.000
_cell.angle_alpha   90.00
_cell.angle_beta   90.00
_cell.angle_gamma   90.00
#
_symmetry.space_group_name_H-M   'P 1'
#
loop_
_entity.id
_entity.type
_entity.pdbx_description
1 polymer ?
#
loop_
_entity_poly.entity_id
_entity_poly.type
_entity_poly.pdbx_seq_one_letter_code
_entity_poly.pdbx_strand_id
1 'polypeptide(L)' 'MKKITIEPVTRIEGHAKITIYLNDTGDVERAYLHINEFRGFEKFCEGRMFFEMPAITPRICGICPVSHHLAAAKAGDQI' A
#
# COMPACT_ATOMS: atom_id res chain seq x y z
N MET A 1 30.14 7.73 1.77
CA MET A 1 28.69 7.43 1.73
C MET A 1 28.31 6.40 0.66
N LYS A 2 27.88 5.20 1.07
CA LYS A 2 27.50 4.08 0.18
C LYS A 2 25.98 3.89 0.19
N LYS A 3 25.36 3.63 -0.97
CA LYS A 3 23.92 3.35 -1.09
C LYS A 3 23.69 1.87 -1.44
N ILE A 4 22.85 1.19 -0.66
CA ILE A 4 22.33 -0.15 -0.95
C ILE A 4 20.87 -0.01 -1.40
N THR A 5 20.49 -0.70 -2.46
CA THR A 5 19.12 -0.70 -2.99
C THR A 5 18.60 -2.13 -3.04
N ILE A 6 17.41 -2.36 -2.48
CA ILE A 6 16.67 -3.63 -2.53
C ILE A 6 15.41 -3.39 -3.34
N GLU A 7 15.38 -3.93 -4.55
CA GLU A 7 14.25 -3.83 -5.49
C GLU A 7 14.28 -5.04 -6.45
N PRO A 8 13.25 -5.90 -6.47
CA PRO A 8 12.07 -5.88 -5.61
C PRO A 8 12.36 -6.34 -4.17
N VAL A 9 11.57 -5.85 -3.21
CA VAL A 9 11.47 -6.49 -1.89
C VAL A 9 10.64 -7.77 -2.04
N THR A 10 11.19 -8.93 -1.65
CA THR A 10 10.54 -10.23 -1.82
C THR A 10 9.81 -10.69 -0.55
N ARG A 11 8.87 -11.64 -0.71
CA ARG A 11 8.00 -12.18 0.37
C ARG A 11 7.17 -11.12 1.10
N ILE A 12 6.66 -10.15 0.34
CA ILE A 12 5.67 -9.16 0.78
C ILE A 12 4.48 -9.17 -0.17
N GLU A 13 3.41 -8.47 0.20
CA GLU A 13 2.33 -8.09 -0.71
C GLU A 13 2.66 -6.76 -1.38
N GLY A 14 2.30 -6.61 -2.66
CA GLY A 14 2.55 -5.40 -3.44
C GLY A 14 4.02 -5.20 -3.84
N HIS A 15 4.34 -3.96 -4.23
CA HIS A 15 5.65 -3.58 -4.74
C HIS A 15 6.30 -2.52 -3.87
N ALA A 16 7.53 -2.80 -3.45
CA ALA A 16 8.33 -1.88 -2.67
C ALA A 16 9.79 -1.89 -3.12
N LYS A 17 10.43 -0.75 -2.86
CA LYS A 17 11.88 -0.57 -2.92
C LYS A 17 12.37 -0.09 -1.57
N ILE A 18 13.51 -0.58 -1.12
CA ILE A 18 14.19 -0.06 0.07
C ILE A 18 15.54 0.51 -0.35
N THR A 19 15.84 1.73 0.10
CA THR A 19 17.17 2.33 -0.08
C THR A 19 17.81 2.60 1.28
N ILE A 20 19.03 2.09 1.48
CA ILE A 20 19.80 2.20 2.72
C ILE A 20 21.07 3.00 2.41
N TYR A 21 21.32 4.05 3.19
CA TYR A 21 22.51 4.89 3.11
C TYR A 21 23.41 4.57 4.30
N LEU A 22 24.66 4.20 4.00
CA LEU A 22 25.68 3.90 4.99
C LEU A 22 26.63 5.09 5.13
N ASN A 23 26.98 5.40 6.37
CA ASN A 23 28.02 6.37 6.70
C ASN A 23 29.41 5.80 6.37
N ASP A 24 30.47 6.55 6.70
CA ASP A 24 31.84 6.15 6.37
C ASP A 24 32.39 5.02 7.26
N THR A 25 31.77 4.72 8.42
CA THR A 25 32.08 3.55 9.26
C THR A 25 31.36 2.28 8.78
N GLY A 26 30.44 2.40 7.81
CA GLY A 26 29.63 1.30 7.29
C GLY A 26 28.32 1.06 8.03
N ASP A 27 28.00 1.89 9.03
CA ASP A 27 26.74 1.82 9.78
C ASP A 27 25.59 2.47 9.00
N VAL A 28 24.36 2.02 9.27
CA VAL A 28 23.16 2.61 8.67
C VAL A 28 22.94 4.01 9.20
N GLU A 29 23.07 5.00 8.33
CA GLU A 29 22.75 6.39 8.64
C GLU A 29 21.27 6.68 8.36
N ARG A 30 20.74 6.12 7.27
CA ARG A 30 19.34 6.32 6.88
C ARG A 30 18.79 5.17 6.04
N ALA A 31 17.51 4.88 6.19
CA ALA A 31 16.77 3.96 5.33
C ALA A 31 15.46 4.59 4.87
N TYR A 32 15.01 4.23 3.67
CA TYR A 32 13.74 4.66 3.11
C TYR A 32 13.01 3.47 2.52
N LEU A 33 11.71 3.38 2.81
CA LEU A 33 10.76 2.53 2.11
C LEU A 33 10.05 3.36 1.04
N HIS A 34 10.06 2.86 -0.19
CA HIS A 34 9.40 3.46 -1.34
C HIS A 34 8.25 2.57 -1.75
N ILE A 35 7.05 3.14 -1.80
CA ILE A 35 5.88 2.50 -2.40
C ILE A 35 5.82 2.97 -3.85
N ASN A 36 6.12 2.06 -4.78
CA ASN A 36 6.32 2.42 -6.19
C ASN A 36 5.00 2.47 -6.99
N GLU A 37 3.89 2.03 -6.41
CA GLU A 37 2.62 1.86 -7.11
C GLU A 37 1.52 2.78 -6.59
N PHE A 38 0.64 3.16 -7.50
CA PHE A 38 -0.55 3.96 -7.22
C PHE A 38 -1.71 3.49 -8.10
N ARG A 39 -2.90 3.38 -7.52
CA ARG A 39 -4.14 3.02 -8.23
C ARG A 39 -5.28 4.02 -8.07
N GLY A 40 -5.22 4.92 -7.09
CA GLY A 40 -6.20 6.00 -6.94
C GLY A 40 -7.64 5.58 -6.64
N PHE A 41 -7.85 4.51 -5.84
CA PHE A 41 -9.19 4.00 -5.50
C PHE A 41 -10.12 5.07 -4.93
N GLU A 42 -9.61 5.98 -4.10
CA GLU A 42 -10.39 7.05 -3.48
C GLU A 42 -11.02 7.96 -4.53
N LYS A 43 -10.21 8.42 -5.50
CA LYS A 43 -10.69 9.26 -6.60
C LYS A 43 -11.61 8.50 -7.55
N PHE A 44 -11.30 7.23 -7.80
CA PHE A 44 -12.12 6.34 -8.62
C PHE A 44 -13.51 6.08 -8.04
N CYS A 45 -13.65 6.13 -6.71
CA CYS A 45 -14.92 5.92 -6.02
C CYS A 45 -15.83 7.16 -5.99
N GLU A 46 -15.32 8.35 -6.29
CA GLU A 46 -16.14 9.56 -6.33
C GLU A 46 -17.28 9.44 -7.37
N GLY A 47 -18.50 9.78 -6.96
CA GLY A 47 -19.69 9.72 -7.83
C GLY A 47 -20.32 8.33 -7.99
N ARG A 48 -19.75 7.28 -7.38
CA ARG A 48 -20.32 5.93 -7.36
C ARG A 48 -21.37 5.76 -6.28
N MET A 49 -22.22 4.76 -6.45
CA MET A 49 -23.21 4.41 -5.44
C MET A 49 -22.51 3.71 -4.27
N PHE A 50 -22.84 4.11 -3.04
CA PHE A 50 -22.14 3.61 -1.85
C PHE A 50 -22.27 2.07 -1.69
N PHE A 51 -23.38 1.48 -2.14
CA PHE A 51 -23.58 0.02 -2.08
C PHE A 51 -22.63 -0.77 -3.00
N GLU A 52 -21.95 -0.11 -3.95
CA GLU A 52 -20.92 -0.74 -4.77
C GLU A 52 -19.59 -0.91 -3.99
N MET A 53 -19.38 -0.15 -2.91
CA MET A 53 -18.09 -0.10 -2.20
C MET A 53 -17.65 -1.47 -1.65
N PRO A 54 -18.53 -2.30 -1.04
CA PRO A 54 -18.13 -3.64 -0.59
C PRO A 54 -17.68 -4.57 -1.71
N ALA A 55 -18.02 -4.31 -2.98
CA ALA A 55 -17.53 -5.08 -4.13
C ALA A 55 -16.25 -4.49 -4.74
N ILE A 56 -16.08 -3.16 -4.66
CA ILE A 56 -14.95 -2.42 -5.24
C ILE A 56 -13.73 -2.46 -4.32
N THR A 57 -13.86 -2.04 -3.07
CA THR A 57 -12.71 -1.84 -2.16
C THR A 57 -11.93 -3.11 -1.83
N PRO A 58 -12.50 -4.34 -1.85
CA PRO A 58 -11.70 -5.57 -1.69
C PRO A 58 -10.64 -5.77 -2.77
N ARG A 59 -10.72 -5.04 -3.89
CA ARG A 59 -9.72 -5.09 -4.96
C ARG A 59 -8.50 -4.23 -4.66
N ILE A 60 -8.48 -3.51 -3.53
CA ILE A 60 -7.28 -2.82 -3.05
C ILE A 60 -6.20 -3.86 -2.68
N CYS A 61 -6.50 -4.93 -1.97
CA CYS A 61 -5.48 -5.88 -1.57
C CYS A 61 -5.96 -7.32 -1.74
N GLY A 62 -5.11 -8.16 -2.32
CA GLY A 62 -5.40 -9.59 -2.50
C GLY A 62 -5.30 -10.40 -1.20
N ILE A 63 -4.59 -9.91 -0.19
CA ILE A 63 -4.38 -10.60 1.09
C ILE A 63 -5.43 -10.20 2.14
N CYS A 64 -5.82 -8.92 2.21
CA CYS A 64 -6.84 -8.45 3.16
C CYS A 64 -8.19 -8.05 2.51
N PRO A 65 -8.71 -8.77 1.50
CA PRO A 65 -9.93 -8.37 0.80
C PRO A 65 -11.15 -8.36 1.73
N VAL A 66 -11.23 -9.29 2.69
CA VAL A 66 -12.31 -9.37 3.68
C VAL A 66 -12.30 -8.16 4.61
N SER A 67 -11.12 -7.67 5.00
CA SER A 67 -11.02 -6.47 5.84
C SER A 67 -11.56 -5.23 5.12
N HIS A 68 -11.20 -5.06 3.84
CA HIS A 68 -11.74 -3.98 3.00
C HIS A 68 -13.25 -4.12 2.77
N HIS A 69 -13.75 -5.35 2.56
CA HIS A 69 -15.17 -5.62 2.40
C HIS A 69 -15.96 -5.20 3.65
N LEU A 70 -15.52 -5.66 4.83
CA LEU A 70 -16.17 -5.35 6.10
C LEU A 70 -16.08 -3.86 6.43
N ALA A 71 -14.96 -3.19 6.13
CA ALA A 71 -14.84 -1.75 6.33
C ALA A 71 -15.83 -0.96 5.46
N ALA A 72 -15.96 -1.32 4.18
CA ALA A 72 -16.92 -0.69 3.28
C ALA A 72 -18.38 -0.97 3.70
N ALA A 73 -18.69 -2.19 4.13
CA ALA A 73 -20.03 -2.54 4.63
C ALA A 73 -20.38 -1.72 5.88
N LYS A 74 -19.49 -1.68 6.88
CA LYS A 74 -19.68 -0.89 8.11
C LYS A 74 -19.82 0.60 7.85
N ALA A 75 -19.10 1.13 6.86
CA ALA A 75 -19.25 2.52 6.45
C ALA A 75 -20.63 2.77 5.82
N GLY A 76 -21.13 1.84 5.00
CA GLY A 76 -22.49 1.89 4.45
C GLY A 76 -23.58 1.78 5.52
N ASP A 77 -23.38 0.97 6.57
CA ASP A 77 -24.33 0.82 7.69
C ASP A 77 -24.54 2.13 8.49
N GLN A 78 -23.63 3.10 8.36
CA GLN A 78 -23.68 4.39 9.08
C GLN A 78 -24.36 5.51 8.28
N ILE A 79 -24.75 5.25 7.03
CA ILE A 79 -25.40 6.21 6.12
C ILE A 79 -26.90 5.93 6.10
#